data_AF-A0A973N4P7-F1
#
_entry.id   AF-A0A973N4P7-F1
#
_cell.length_a   1.000
_cell.length_b   1.000
_cell.length_c   1.000
_cell.angle_alpha   90.00
_cell.angle_beta   90.00
_cell.angle_gamma   90.00
#
_symmetry.space_group_name_H-M   'P 1'
#
loop_
_entity.id
_entity.type
_entity.pdbx_description
1 polymer ?
#
loop_
_entity_poly.entity_id
_entity_poly.type
_entity_poly.pdbx_seq_one_letter_code
_entity_poly.pdbx_strand_id
1 'polypeptide(L)' 'LDGVLADIQSLGGKGGLIAVAPDGTTAWGFTTPAMYRGFADGDRRVVGIYAGDEER' A
#
# COMPACT_ATOMS: atom_id res chain seq x y z
N LEU A 1 -8.82 1.69 3.13
CA LEU A 1 -7.91 2.08 2.02
C LEU A 1 -8.58 1.88 0.67
N ASP A 2 -9.19 0.72 0.44
CA ASP A 2 -9.78 0.33 -0.84
C ASP A 2 -10.78 1.34 -1.42
N GLY A 3 -11.67 1.91 -0.60
CA GLY A 3 -12.61 2.94 -1.06
C GLY A 3 -11.93 4.17 -1.65
N VAL A 4 -10.85 4.66 -1.03
CA VAL A 4 -10.09 5.82 -1.52
C VAL A 4 -9.43 5.51 -2.86
N LEU A 5 -8.85 4.32 -3.00
CA LEU A 5 -8.22 3.90 -4.27
C LEU A 5 -9.28 3.72 -5.37
N ALA A 6 -10.47 3.21 -5.04
CA ALA A 6 -11.59 3.11 -5.96
C ALA A 6 -12.08 4.50 -6.42
N ASP A 7 -12.21 5.45 -5.51
CA ASP A 7 -12.59 6.84 -5.83
C ASP A 7 -11.55 7.48 -6.78
N ILE A 8 -10.26 7.33 -6.48
CA ILE A 8 -9.18 7.84 -7.34
C ILE A 8 -9.24 7.20 -8.73
N GLN A 9 -9.47 5.88 -8.83
CA GLN A 9 -9.64 5.21 -10.12
C GLN A 9 -10.85 5.74 -10.89
N SER A 10 -11.97 6.01 -10.21
CA SER A 10 -13.17 6.56 -10.83
C SER A 10 -12.93 7.95 -11.45
N LEU A 11 -12.00 8.71 -10.89
CA LEU A 11 -11.52 10.00 -11.40
C LEU A 11 -10.44 9.86 -12.50
N GLY A 12 -10.09 8.63 -12.88
CA GLY A 12 -9.05 8.33 -13.88
C GLY A 12 -7.62 8.30 -13.33
N GLY A 13 -7.46 8.45 -12.02
CA GLY A 13 -6.16 8.40 -11.35
C GLY A 13 -5.60 6.98 -11.23
N LYS A 14 -4.27 6.88 -11.29
CA LYS A 14 -3.53 5.64 -11.02
C LYS A 14 -2.38 5.94 -10.08
N GLY A 15 -2.11 5.05 -9.14
CA GLY A 15 -1.02 5.24 -8.19
C GLY A 15 -1.12 4.28 -7.01
N GLY A 16 -0.50 4.68 -5.91
CA GLY A 16 -0.59 3.96 -4.65
C GLY A 16 -0.52 4.89 -3.46
N LEU A 17 -0.91 4.36 -2.31
CA LEU A 17 -0.97 5.06 -1.04
C LEU A 17 -0.41 4.15 0.04
N ILE A 18 0.38 4.74 0.92
CA ILE A 18 0.86 4.13 2.17
C ILE A 18 0.35 5.02 3.29
N ALA A 19 -0.30 4.42 4.28
CA ALA A 19 -0.89 5.12 5.42
C ALA A 19 -0.56 4.41 6.73
N VAL A 20 -0.42 5.20 7.78
CA VAL A 20 -0.26 4.73 9.15
C VAL A 20 -1.27 5.46 10.02
N ALA A 21 -2.12 4.72 10.72
CA ALA A 21 -3.09 5.28 11.65
C ALA A 21 -2.39 5.66 12.98
N PRO A 22 -3.01 6.52 13.82
CA PRO A 22 -2.42 6.93 15.10
C PRO A 22 -2.12 5.79 16.07
N ASP A 23 -2.79 4.65 15.92
CA ASP A 23 -2.55 3.42 16.70
C ASP A 23 -1.41 2.56 16.15
N GLY A 24 -0.74 2.99 15.08
CA GLY A 24 0.35 2.27 14.43
C GLY A 24 -0.11 1.28 13.36
N THR A 25 -1.42 1.11 13.13
CA THR A 25 -1.94 0.24 12.07
C THR A 25 -1.47 0.74 10.72
N THR A 26 -0.81 -0.12 9.95
CA THR A 26 -0.30 0.21 8.62
C THR A 26 -1.16 -0.39 7.54
N ALA A 27 -1.37 0.39 6.47
CA ALA A 27 -2.10 -0.03 5.29
C ALA A 27 -1.42 0.53 4.04
N TRP A 28 -1.37 -0.27 3.00
CA TRP A 28 -0.86 0.14 1.69
C TRP A 28 -1.66 -0.51 0.59
N GLY A 29 -1.66 0.11 -0.58
CA GLY A 29 -2.44 -0.34 -1.72
C GLY A 29 -2.13 0.50 -2.93
N PHE A 30 -2.29 -0.09 -4.10
CA PHE A 30 -1.93 0.52 -5.37
C PHE A 30 -2.75 -0.07 -6.51
N THR A 31 -2.92 0.73 -7.54
CA THR A 31 -3.72 0.44 -8.74
C THR A 31 -2.84 0.35 -9.99
N THR A 32 -1.56 0.67 -9.83
CA THR A 32 -0.49 0.48 -10.81
C THR A 32 -0.07 -1.00 -10.86
N PRO A 33 0.70 -1.42 -11.89
CA PRO A 33 1.26 -2.77 -11.93
C PRO A 33 2.22 -3.07 -10.75
N ALA A 34 2.83 -2.03 -10.19
CA ALA A 34 3.78 -2.13 -9.09
C ALA A 34 3.80 -0.86 -8.24
N MET A 35 4.27 -0.99 -6.99
CA MET A 35 4.62 0.08 -6.08
C MET A 35 5.84 -0.33 -5.26
N TYR A 36 6.99 0.31 -5.52
CA TYR A 36 8.16 0.20 -4.66
C TYR A 36 7.80 0.70 -3.26
N ARG A 37 7.83 -0.21 -2.27
CA ARG A 37 7.43 0.10 -0.90
C ARG A 37 8.28 -0.67 0.11
N GLY A 38 8.40 -0.10 1.30
CA GLY A 38 8.91 -0.79 2.46
C GLY A 38 8.14 -0.38 3.71
N PHE A 39 8.05 -1.30 4.66
CA PHE A 39 7.44 -1.08 5.97
C PHE A 39 8.28 -1.77 7.06
N ALA A 40 8.29 -1.19 8.26
CA ALA A 40 8.88 -1.81 9.44
C ALA A 40 8.12 -1.39 10.70
N ASP A 41 7.98 -2.34 11.63
CA ASP A 41 7.52 -2.13 13.00
C ASP A 41 8.43 -2.91 13.99
N GLY A 42 7.97 -3.09 15.23
CA GLY A 42 8.70 -3.84 16.26
C GLY A 42 8.86 -5.34 15.95
N ASP A 43 8.02 -5.90 15.08
CA ASP A 43 7.93 -7.34 14.83
C ASP A 43 8.47 -7.73 13.44
N ARG A 44 8.34 -6.85 12.44
CA ARG A 44 8.62 -7.20 11.03
C ARG A 44 9.19 -6.05 10.22
N ARG A 45 9.90 -6.42 9.15
CA ARG A 45 10.35 -5.54 8.08
C ARG A 45 10.04 -6.19 6.73
N VAL A 46 9.40 -5.44 5.84
CA VAL A 46 8.98 -5.91 4.52
C VAL A 46 9.43 -4.93 3.44
N VAL A 47 9.83 -5.45 2.29
CA VAL A 47 10.07 -4.69 1.05
C VAL A 47 9.35 -5.41 -0.09
N GLY A 48 8.61 -4.66 -0.89
CA GLY A 48 7.88 -5.22 -2.02
C GLY A 48 7.81 -4.25 -3.19
N ILE A 49 7.65 -4.79 -4.39
CA ILE A 49 7.49 -4.03 -5.62
C ILE A 49 6.16 -4.40 -6.25
N TYR A 50 5.90 -5.69 -6.41
CA TYR A 50 4.67 -6.21 -6.99
C TYR A 50 3.68 -6.64 -5.89
N ALA A 51 2.46 -6.95 -6.32
CA ALA A 51 1.47 -7.56 -5.43
C ALA A 51 1.95 -8.98 -5.05
N GLY A 52 1.81 -9.36 -3.78
CA GLY A 52 2.24 -10.67 -3.27
C GLY A 52 3.69 -10.75 -2.79
N ASP A 53 4.54 -9.76 -3.05
CA ASP A 53 5.95 -9.75 -2.56
C ASP A 53 6.08 -9.76 -1.02
N GLU A 54 4.99 -9.51 -0.31
CA GLU A 54 4.91 -9.37 1.15
C GLU A 54 4.76 -10.71 1.88
N GLU A 55 4.41 -11.76 1.14
CA GLU A 55 4.24 -13.13 1.63
C GLU A 55 5.52 -13.97 1.52
N ARG A 56 6.61 -13.37 1.01
CA ARG A 56 7.90 -14.02 0.75
C ARG A 56 8.93 -13.83 1.85
#